data_AF-A0A6G2VTB0-F1
#
_entry.id   AF-A0A6G2VTB0-F1
#
_cell.length_a   1.000
_cell.length_b   1.000
_cell.length_c   1.000
_cell.angle_alpha   90.00
_cell.angle_beta   90.00
_cell.angle_gamma   90.00
#
_symmetry.space_group_name_H-M   'P 1'
#
loop_
_entity.id
_entity.type
_entity.pdbx_description
1 polymer ?
#
loop_
_entity_poly.entity_id
_entity_poly.type
_entity_poly.pdbx_seq_one_letter_code
_entity_poly.pdbx_strand_id
1 'polypeptide(L)'
;MPVPRLALTAGVGHGPLDGAWWPRCDLLELELPALVGSLGLGSVTRVTVDTVAWPDVPRTVSTPGHPIEVALSDVDTEAHAIALEYGTAGHRTLLVIPPDQSVAAATWLLTTAADPENTLTATHMLALAEAGFA
;
A
#
# COMPACT_ATOMS: atom_id res chain seq x y z
N MET A 1 -0.66 17.68 7.47
CA MET A 1 -0.66 16.20 7.53
C MET A 1 0.78 15.72 7.54
N PRO A 2 1.14 14.69 8.33
CA PRO A 2 2.47 14.09 8.28
C PRO A 2 2.71 13.46 6.91
N VAL A 3 3.96 13.50 6.42
CA VAL A 3 4.32 12.86 5.15
C VAL A 3 4.22 11.35 5.28
N PRO A 4 3.49 10.63 4.41
CA PRO A 4 3.48 9.16 4.43
C PRO A 4 4.86 8.63 4.08
N ARG A 5 5.24 7.49 4.66
CA ARG A 5 6.49 6.80 4.32
C ARG A 5 6.21 5.92 3.11
N LEU A 6 6.49 6.45 1.93
CA LEU A 6 6.10 5.87 0.65
C LEU A 6 7.31 5.82 -0.28
N ALA A 7 7.48 4.71 -0.97
CA ALA A 7 8.42 4.54 -2.05
C ALA A 7 7.66 4.01 -3.28
N LEU A 8 7.86 4.66 -4.42
CA LEU A 8 7.14 4.35 -5.65
C LEU A 8 8.12 3.94 -6.73
N THR A 9 7.70 2.98 -7.54
CA THR A 9 8.43 2.60 -8.75
C THR A 9 8.43 3.77 -9.74
N ALA A 10 9.62 4.12 -10.23
CA ALA A 10 9.77 5.19 -11.21
C ALA A 10 9.31 4.70 -12.60
N GLY A 11 8.10 5.09 -13.02
CA GLY A 11 7.56 4.81 -14.35
C GLY A 11 6.47 3.74 -14.36
N VAL A 12 6.35 3.00 -15.46
CA VAL A 12 5.44 1.85 -15.57
C VAL A 12 6.18 0.64 -15.00
N GLY A 13 5.84 0.22 -13.79
CA GLY A 13 6.40 -0.98 -13.19
C GLY A 13 6.06 -2.20 -14.06
N HIS A 14 7.02 -3.10 -14.25
CA HIS A 14 6.78 -4.40 -14.90
C HIS A 14 6.43 -5.50 -13.89
N GLY A 15 6.53 -5.19 -12.59
CA GLY A 15 6.27 -6.08 -11.48
C GLY A 15 4.81 -6.07 -11.01
N PRO A 16 4.46 -6.96 -10.06
CA PRO A 16 3.14 -6.99 -9.44
C PRO A 16 2.87 -5.79 -8.51
N LEU A 17 3.91 -5.03 -8.16
CA LEU A 17 3.87 -3.90 -7.24
C LEU A 17 4.42 -2.64 -7.92
N ASP A 18 3.72 -1.52 -7.71
CA ASP A 18 4.10 -0.17 -8.14
C ASP A 18 4.84 0.61 -7.02
N GLY A 19 5.19 -0.07 -5.94
CA GLY A 19 5.88 0.51 -4.79
C GLY A 19 5.49 -0.13 -3.47
N ALA A 20 5.90 0.53 -2.38
CA ALA A 20 5.56 0.15 -1.02
C ALA A 20 5.26 1.35 -0.16
N TRP A 21 4.42 1.12 0.83
CA TRP A 21 3.92 2.09 1.77
C TRP A 21 4.05 1.54 3.19
N TRP A 22 4.64 2.32 4.08
CA TRP A 22 4.75 2.01 5.50
C TRP A 22 3.83 2.93 6.33
N PRO A 23 2.59 2.48 6.64
CA PRO A 23 1.72 3.18 7.56
C PRO A 23 2.38 3.40 8.92
N ARG A 24 1.92 4.42 9.66
CA ARG A 24 2.32 4.60 11.06
C ARG A 24 1.40 3.85 12.02
N CYS A 25 0.20 3.48 11.57
CA CYS A 25 -0.80 2.78 12.35
C CYS A 25 -1.71 1.94 11.44
N ASP A 26 -2.38 0.95 12.04
CA ASP A 26 -3.34 0.07 11.36
C ASP A 26 -4.74 0.72 11.18
N LEU A 27 -4.83 2.04 11.34
CA LEU A 27 -6.05 2.81 11.10
C LEU A 27 -6.07 3.40 9.69
N LEU A 28 -6.65 2.67 8.76
CA LEU A 28 -6.66 3.02 7.33
C LEU A 28 -7.28 4.40 7.06
N GLU A 29 -8.31 4.78 7.83
CA GLU A 29 -9.00 6.06 7.72
C GLU A 29 -8.14 7.28 8.04
N LEU A 30 -7.14 7.13 8.90
CA LEU A 30 -6.20 8.21 9.25
C LEU A 30 -5.07 8.32 8.22
N GLU A 31 -4.73 7.20 7.61
CA GLU A 31 -3.56 7.02 6.77
C GLU A 31 -3.86 7.25 5.28
N LEU A 32 -5.02 6.79 4.78
CA LEU A 32 -5.44 6.96 3.38
C LEU A 32 -5.42 8.41 2.90
N PRO A 33 -5.96 9.41 3.64
CA PRO A 33 -5.93 10.79 3.18
C PRO A 33 -4.50 11.31 2.95
N ALA A 34 -3.55 10.91 3.79
CA ALA A 34 -2.14 11.29 3.64
C ALA A 34 -1.49 10.56 2.46
N LEU A 35 -1.76 9.25 2.31
CA LEU A 35 -1.27 8.43 1.20
C LEU A 35 -1.74 9.00 -0.16
N VAL A 36 -3.05 9.19 -0.33
CA VAL A 36 -3.62 9.72 -1.59
C VAL A 36 -3.10 11.12 -1.90
N GLY A 37 -3.00 11.98 -0.88
CA GLY A 37 -2.43 13.31 -1.02
C GLY A 37 -0.97 13.30 -1.50
N SER A 38 -0.17 12.29 -1.12
CA SER A 38 1.22 12.16 -1.54
C SER A 38 1.40 11.55 -2.92
N LEU A 39 0.50 10.66 -3.33
CA LEU A 39 0.56 9.96 -4.61
C LEU A 39 0.24 10.88 -5.79
N GLY A 40 -0.56 11.93 -5.57
CA GLY A 40 -0.91 12.90 -6.60
C GLY A 40 -1.71 12.31 -7.77
N LEU A 41 -2.35 11.15 -7.58
CA LEU A 41 -3.04 10.38 -8.62
C LEU A 41 -4.41 10.98 -9.03
N GLY A 42 -4.77 12.14 -8.49
CA GLY A 42 -6.08 12.75 -8.66
C GLY A 42 -7.13 12.10 -7.77
N SER A 43 -8.35 11.92 -8.29
CA SER A 43 -9.45 11.36 -7.53
C SER A 43 -9.39 9.84 -7.47
N VAL A 44 -8.91 9.34 -6.33
CA VAL A 44 -8.96 7.91 -5.97
C VAL A 44 -10.40 7.56 -5.62
N THR A 45 -11.05 6.73 -6.43
CA THR A 45 -12.46 6.38 -6.25
C THR A 45 -12.62 5.18 -5.34
N ARG A 46 -11.72 4.21 -5.45
CA ARG A 46 -11.79 2.94 -4.75
C ARG A 46 -10.41 2.47 -4.31
N VAL A 47 -10.37 1.87 -3.14
CA VAL A 47 -9.20 1.24 -2.56
C VAL A 47 -9.59 -0.18 -2.18
N THR A 48 -8.81 -1.16 -2.62
CA THR A 48 -8.99 -2.55 -2.22
C THR A 48 -7.84 -2.93 -1.29
N VAL A 49 -8.17 -3.41 -0.10
CA VAL A 49 -7.21 -3.88 0.91
C VAL A 49 -7.54 -5.30 1.32
N ASP A 50 -6.52 -6.03 1.74
CA ASP A 50 -6.70 -7.35 2.33
C ASP A 50 -7.18 -7.27 3.79
N THR A 51 -8.06 -8.20 4.18
CA THR A 51 -8.66 -8.27 5.52
C THR A 51 -7.67 -8.66 6.63
N VAL A 52 -6.62 -9.41 6.30
CA VAL A 52 -5.58 -9.83 7.25
C VAL A 52 -4.74 -8.64 7.66
N ALA A 53 -4.39 -7.77 6.69
CA ALA A 53 -3.64 -6.55 6.96
C ALA A 53 -4.51 -5.45 7.60
N TRP A 54 -5.81 -5.43 7.32
CA TRP A 54 -6.71 -4.39 7.83
C TRP A 54 -8.08 -4.95 8.27
N PRO A 55 -8.18 -5.47 9.50
CA PRO A 55 -9.41 -6.14 9.97
C PRO A 55 -10.58 -5.18 10.25
N ASP A 56 -10.31 -3.95 10.70
CA ASP A 56 -11.32 -2.99 11.15
C ASP A 56 -11.47 -1.79 10.20
N VAL A 57 -11.58 -2.03 8.89
CA VAL A 57 -11.71 -0.94 7.90
C VAL A 57 -13.15 -0.46 7.73
N PRO A 58 -13.38 0.86 7.73
CA PRO A 58 -14.67 1.40 7.32
C PRO A 58 -14.89 1.15 5.83
N ARG A 59 -16.14 0.87 5.41
CA ARG A 59 -16.51 0.70 3.99
C ARG A 59 -16.22 1.92 3.11
N THR A 60 -16.06 3.09 3.73
CA THR A 60 -15.82 4.34 3.03
C THR A 60 -14.99 5.26 3.91
N VAL A 61 -13.92 5.83 3.36
CA VAL A 61 -13.07 6.79 4.06
C VAL A 61 -13.32 8.18 3.50
N SER A 62 -13.56 9.14 4.39
CA SER A 62 -13.74 10.54 4.00
C SER A 62 -12.38 11.18 3.73
N THR A 63 -12.15 11.66 2.51
CA THR A 63 -10.95 12.44 2.16
C THR A 63 -11.32 13.85 1.71
N PRO A 64 -10.37 14.82 1.74
CA PRO A 64 -10.63 16.17 1.26
C PRO A 64 -10.89 16.16 -0.26
N GLY A 65 -12.17 16.15 -0.65
CA GLY A 65 -12.60 16.24 -2.05
C GLY A 65 -13.65 15.20 -2.44
N HIS A 66 -13.52 13.96 -1.99
CA HIS A 66 -14.50 12.90 -2.21
C HIS A 66 -14.34 11.75 -1.20
N PRO A 67 -15.42 10.99 -0.94
CA PRO A 67 -15.29 9.71 -0.26
C PRO A 67 -14.48 8.73 -1.13
N ILE A 68 -13.68 7.89 -0.49
CA ILE A 68 -12.99 6.76 -1.10
C ILE A 68 -13.72 5.49 -0.65
N GLU A 69 -14.18 4.69 -1.61
CA GLU A 69 -14.75 3.37 -1.32
C GLU A 69 -13.63 2.43 -0.89
N VAL A 70 -13.79 1.75 0.25
CA VAL A 70 -12.84 0.73 0.70
C VAL A 70 -13.51 -0.63 0.52
N ALA A 71 -12.92 -1.43 -0.37
CA ALA A 71 -13.30 -2.81 -0.61
C ALA A 71 -12.31 -3.73 0.09
N LEU A 72 -12.84 -4.80 0.67
CA LEU A 72 -12.05 -5.89 1.20
C LEU A 72 -11.82 -6.91 0.08
N SER A 73 -10.57 -7.32 -0.09
CA SER A 73 -10.25 -8.51 -0.87
C SER A 73 -10.41 -9.72 0.03
N ASP A 74 -11.25 -10.67 -0.38
CA ASP A 74 -11.33 -12.03 0.20
C ASP A 74 -10.22 -12.96 -0.34
N VAL A 75 -9.33 -12.43 -1.19
CA VAL A 75 -8.32 -13.20 -1.90
C VAL A 75 -6.98 -13.09 -1.15
N ASP A 76 -6.71 -14.13 -0.36
CA ASP A 76 -5.50 -14.38 0.45
C ASP A 76 -4.18 -14.41 -0.37
N THR A 77 -4.26 -14.32 -1.70
CA THR A 77 -3.12 -14.43 -2.60
C THR A 77 -2.14 -13.25 -2.49
N GLU A 78 -2.60 -12.07 -2.05
CA GLU A 78 -1.76 -10.86 -1.93
C GLU A 78 -1.99 -10.17 -0.57
N ALA A 79 -1.85 -10.94 0.51
CA ALA A 79 -1.80 -10.41 1.86
C ALA A 79 -0.78 -9.25 1.94
N HIS A 80 -1.16 -8.18 2.63
CA HIS A 80 -0.37 -6.95 2.73
C HIS A 80 -0.17 -6.18 1.40
N ALA A 81 -1.08 -6.32 0.44
CA ALA A 81 -1.17 -5.41 -0.70
C ALA A 81 -2.37 -4.45 -0.58
N ILE A 82 -2.21 -3.23 -1.11
CA ILE A 82 -3.28 -2.25 -1.28
C ILE A 82 -3.35 -1.84 -2.75
N ALA A 83 -4.51 -2.03 -3.37
CA ALA A 83 -4.77 -1.58 -4.73
C ALA A 83 -5.58 -0.28 -4.70
N LEU A 84 -5.11 0.76 -5.38
CA LEU A 84 -5.77 2.04 -5.51
C LEU A 84 -6.26 2.22 -6.94
N GLU A 85 -7.55 2.51 -7.10
CA GLU A 85 -8.18 2.83 -8.37
C GLU A 85 -8.42 4.34 -8.45
N TYR A 86 -7.99 4.96 -9.55
CA TYR A 86 -8.09 6.41 -9.75
C TYR A 86 -8.40 6.77 -11.21
N GLY A 87 -9.16 7.85 -11.39
CA GLY A 87 -9.62 8.26 -12.72
C GLY A 87 -10.48 7.19 -13.40
N THR A 88 -10.35 7.04 -14.73
CA THR A 88 -11.18 6.11 -15.52
C THR A 88 -10.55 4.73 -15.75
N ALA A 89 -9.24 4.59 -15.58
CA ALA A 89 -8.52 3.33 -15.81
C ALA A 89 -7.19 3.22 -15.03
N GLY A 90 -6.92 4.15 -14.11
CA GLY A 90 -5.71 4.11 -13.30
C GLY A 90 -5.86 3.09 -12.19
N HIS A 91 -4.91 2.17 -12.10
CA HIS A 91 -4.76 1.28 -10.95
C HIS A 91 -3.31 1.36 -10.49
N ARG A 92 -3.11 1.26 -9.17
CA ARG A 92 -1.79 1.18 -8.57
C ARG A 92 -1.80 0.21 -7.40
N THR A 93 -0.90 -0.76 -7.40
CA THR A 93 -0.78 -1.74 -6.32
C THR A 93 0.46 -1.42 -5.48
N LEU A 94 0.30 -1.26 -4.18
CA LEU A 94 1.40 -1.01 -3.25
C LEU A 94 1.49 -2.13 -2.23
N LEU A 95 2.71 -2.49 -1.83
CA LEU A 95 2.92 -3.31 -0.64
C LEU A 95 2.68 -2.46 0.61
N VAL A 96 1.98 -3.00 1.60
CA VAL A 96 1.70 -2.42 2.91
C VAL A 96 2.66 -3.05 3.93
N ILE A 97 3.56 -2.26 4.47
CA ILE A 97 4.49 -2.72 5.50
C ILE A 97 3.80 -2.60 6.87
N PRO A 98 3.74 -3.66 7.69
CA PRO A 98 3.19 -3.56 9.04
C PRO A 98 3.87 -2.45 9.86
N PRO A 99 3.13 -1.66 10.65
CA PRO A 99 3.71 -0.54 11.41
C PRO A 99 4.68 -0.99 12.51
N ASP A 100 4.56 -2.23 12.98
CA ASP A 100 5.44 -2.89 13.96
C ASP A 100 6.73 -3.44 13.34
N GLN A 101 6.84 -3.44 12.00
CA GLN A 101 8.04 -3.90 11.31
C GLN A 101 9.28 -3.07 11.70
N SER A 102 10.42 -3.74 11.85
CA SER A 102 11.68 -3.07 12.17
C SER A 102 12.07 -2.05 11.09
N VAL A 103 12.69 -0.94 11.50
CA VAL A 103 13.11 0.13 10.57
C VAL A 103 13.99 -0.42 9.45
N ALA A 104 14.87 -1.38 9.75
CA ALA A 104 15.76 -2.01 8.77
C ALA A 104 14.97 -2.79 7.72
N ALA A 105 14.05 -3.67 8.15
CA ALA A 105 13.17 -4.43 7.27
C ALA A 105 12.27 -3.51 6.44
N ALA A 106 11.64 -2.51 7.07
CA ALA A 106 10.78 -1.56 6.38
C ALA A 106 11.54 -0.74 5.33
N THR A 107 12.76 -0.30 5.63
CA THR A 107 13.59 0.44 4.68
C THR A 107 13.98 -0.44 3.49
N TRP A 108 14.33 -1.70 3.75
CA TRP A 108 14.61 -2.68 2.70
C TRP A 108 13.38 -2.92 1.82
N LEU A 109 12.22 -3.19 2.41
CA LEU A 109 10.95 -3.38 1.70
C LEU A 109 10.57 -2.15 0.84
N LEU A 110 10.68 -0.94 1.40
CA LEU A 110 10.44 0.31 0.66
C LEU A 110 11.34 0.42 -0.57
N THR A 111 12.62 0.08 -0.43
CA THR A 111 13.59 0.19 -1.51
C THR A 111 13.36 -0.88 -2.58
N THR A 112 13.21 -2.13 -2.17
CA THR A 112 13.05 -3.27 -3.09
C THR A 112 11.71 -3.23 -3.82
N ALA A 113 10.63 -2.80 -3.18
CA ALA A 113 9.32 -2.77 -3.82
C ALA A 113 9.18 -1.62 -4.83
N ALA A 114 9.98 -0.56 -4.66
CA ALA A 114 10.07 0.56 -5.60
C ALA A 114 11.05 0.28 -6.76
N ASP A 115 11.69 -0.89 -6.79
CA ASP A 115 12.56 -1.29 -7.89
C ASP A 115 11.69 -1.72 -9.09
N PRO A 116 11.83 -1.10 -10.28
CA PRO A 116 11.09 -1.50 -11.47
C PRO A 116 11.38 -2.93 -11.95
N GLU A 117 12.52 -3.51 -11.56
CA GLU A 117 12.88 -4.91 -11.85
C GLU A 117 12.34 -5.88 -10.79
N ASN A 118 11.65 -5.39 -9.76
CA ASN A 118 11.05 -6.25 -8.75
C ASN A 118 9.94 -7.12 -9.37
N THR A 119 10.11 -8.43 -9.26
CA THR A 119 9.11 -9.43 -9.71
C THR A 119 8.44 -10.14 -8.54
N LEU A 120 8.77 -9.76 -7.30
CA LEU A 120 8.25 -10.38 -6.09
C LEU A 120 6.89 -9.79 -5.70
N THR A 121 6.00 -10.66 -5.23
CA THR A 121 4.69 -10.28 -4.68
C THR A 121 4.81 -9.72 -3.26
N ALA A 122 3.75 -9.09 -2.76
CA ALA A 122 3.79 -8.44 -1.45
C ALA A 122 4.10 -9.46 -0.33
N THR A 123 3.38 -10.57 -0.35
CA THR A 123 3.54 -11.70 0.59
C THR A 123 4.96 -12.23 0.60
N HIS A 124 5.57 -12.42 -0.57
CA HIS A 124 6.92 -12.98 -0.67
C HIS A 124 7.98 -12.02 -0.13
N MET A 125 7.83 -10.72 -0.43
CA MET A 125 8.71 -9.69 0.10
C MET A 125 8.64 -9.59 1.63
N LEU A 126 7.43 -9.60 2.20
CA LEU A 126 7.26 -9.59 3.65
C LEU A 126 7.92 -10.82 4.30
N ALA A 127 7.68 -12.01 3.76
CA ALA A 127 8.27 -13.25 4.29
C ALA A 127 9.81 -13.21 4.27
N LEU A 128 10.42 -12.63 3.22
CA LEU A 128 11.87 -12.42 3.15
C LEU A 128 12.35 -11.42 4.20
N ALA A 129 11.60 -10.34 4.43
CA ALA A 129 11.93 -9.34 5.44
C ALA A 129 11.83 -9.92 6.86
N GLU A 130 10.81 -10.71 7.15
CA GLU A 130 10.70 -11.43 8.43
C GLU A 130 11.86 -12.42 8.61
N ALA A 131 12.20 -13.20 7.59
CA ALA A 131 13.29 -14.18 7.68
C ALA A 131 14.69 -13.52 7.79
N GLY A 132 14.89 -12.36 7.18
CA GLY A 132 16.18 -11.67 7.12
C GLY A 132 16.45 -10.69 8.27
N PHE A 133 15.40 -10.24 8.96
CA PHE A 133 15.48 -9.17 9.97
C PHE A 133 14.78 -9.51 11.30
N ALA A 134 14.45 -10.78 11.55
CA ALA A 134 13.97 -11.30 12.83
C ALA A 134 15.03 -11.28 13.95
#